data_AF-A0A7C5BDV6-F1
#
_entry.id   AF-A0A7C5BDV6-F1
#
_cell.length_a   1.000
_cell.length_b   1.000
_cell.length_c   1.000
_cell.angle_alpha   90.00
_cell.angle_beta   90.00
_cell.angle_gamma   90.00
#
_symmetry.space_group_name_H-M   'P 1'
#
loop_
_entity.id
_entity.type
_entity.pdbx_description
1 polymer ?
#
loop_
_entity_poly.entity_id
_entity_poly.type
_entity_poly.pdbx_seq_one_letter_code
_entity_poly.pdbx_strand_id
1 'polypeptide(L)'
;MSYLNHIRRCNDFTLKGKVEFLIDGERVGYVRDEYVAYLLKSGVFIKESDAITIASQYKSVQERNSALELFAKQAFRDGITNIYMNEPYPVLTNINSDPLCLVDRSVSTLLGLISFGQHLNGYIKSDDGVKMWIGRRSFTRGYEAGKLDHIAAGGLPYGISLRENLQKECYEEAGMSQELSSQAICTGVVSYRHEYTLGGKEDLIYCYDLELPKDFTPRCTDGEVEEFYLMDIEEVAHIVKT
;
A
#
# COMPACT_ATOMS: atom_id res chain seq x y z
N MET A 1 -13.36 5.82 -20.34
CA MET A 1 -14.08 5.82 -19.05
C MET A 1 -14.26 7.28 -18.65
N SER A 2 -14.57 7.59 -17.39
CA SER A 2 -14.44 8.97 -16.87
C SER A 2 -13.61 8.91 -15.60
N TYR A 3 -12.97 10.03 -15.21
CA TYR A 3 -12.24 10.12 -13.94
C TYR A 3 -13.11 9.67 -12.75
N LEU A 4 -14.40 10.02 -12.77
CA LEU A 4 -15.35 9.64 -11.72
C LEU A 4 -15.54 8.12 -11.61
N ASN A 5 -15.40 7.37 -12.71
CA ASN A 5 -15.51 5.92 -12.67
C ASN A 5 -14.32 5.29 -11.92
N HIS A 6 -13.11 5.83 -12.08
CA HIS A 6 -11.95 5.37 -11.31
C HIS A 6 -12.11 5.66 -9.82
N ILE A 7 -12.57 6.87 -9.48
CA ILE A 7 -12.86 7.25 -8.08
C ILE A 7 -13.90 6.31 -7.47
N ARG A 8 -15.00 6.04 -8.18
CA ARG A 8 -16.04 5.11 -7.72
C ARG A 8 -15.52 3.68 -7.59
N ARG A 9 -14.71 3.22 -8.53
CA ARG A 9 -14.10 1.87 -8.49
C ARG A 9 -13.21 1.70 -7.25
N CYS A 10 -12.41 2.70 -6.90
CA CYS A 10 -11.58 2.65 -5.69
C CYS A 10 -12.38 2.86 -4.39
N ASN A 11 -13.68 3.15 -4.46
CA ASN A 11 -14.55 3.43 -3.32
C ASN A 11 -15.78 2.49 -3.27
N ASP A 12 -15.56 1.23 -3.65
CA ASP A 12 -16.60 0.19 -3.71
C ASP A 12 -16.68 -0.69 -2.45
N PHE A 13 -15.97 -0.32 -1.38
CA PHE A 13 -16.00 -1.03 -0.09
C PHE A 13 -17.42 -1.30 0.40
N THR A 14 -17.64 -2.52 0.90
CA THR A 14 -18.90 -2.94 1.53
C THR A 14 -18.68 -3.71 2.82
N LEU A 15 -19.57 -3.52 3.79
CA LEU A 15 -19.61 -4.33 5.02
C LEU A 15 -20.27 -5.69 4.82
N LYS A 16 -20.96 -5.90 3.69
CA LYS A 16 -21.66 -7.16 3.44
C LYS A 16 -20.66 -8.32 3.34
N GLY A 17 -20.94 -9.41 4.07
CA GLY A 17 -20.10 -10.62 4.06
C GLY A 17 -18.76 -10.44 4.76
N LYS A 18 -18.71 -9.56 5.76
CA LYS A 18 -17.52 -9.31 6.57
C LYS A 18 -17.87 -9.29 8.06
N VAL A 19 -16.93 -9.76 8.87
CA VAL A 19 -16.93 -9.64 10.32
C VAL A 19 -15.88 -8.63 10.77
N GLU A 20 -16.13 -7.97 11.90
CA GLU A 20 -15.15 -7.06 12.49
C GLU A 20 -13.93 -7.84 12.99
N PHE A 21 -12.75 -7.25 12.79
CA PHE A 21 -11.53 -7.66 13.46
C PHE A 21 -11.21 -6.65 14.56
N LEU A 22 -11.22 -7.12 15.80
CA LEU A 22 -11.01 -6.33 17.01
C LEU A 22 -9.68 -6.69 17.67
N ILE A 23 -9.07 -5.70 18.33
CA ILE A 23 -7.97 -5.90 19.28
C ILE A 23 -8.28 -5.04 20.50
N ASP A 24 -8.26 -5.63 21.69
CA ASP A 24 -8.61 -4.95 22.96
C ASP A 24 -10.00 -4.26 22.93
N GLY A 25 -10.96 -4.83 22.19
CA GLY A 25 -12.31 -4.29 22.03
C GLY A 25 -12.44 -3.19 20.98
N GLU A 26 -11.34 -2.72 20.41
CA GLU A 26 -11.31 -1.69 19.37
C GLU A 26 -11.23 -2.32 17.98
N ARG A 27 -12.01 -1.81 17.03
CA ARG A 27 -11.98 -2.30 15.65
C ARG A 27 -10.75 -1.80 14.91
N VAL A 28 -10.00 -2.75 14.35
CA VAL A 28 -8.81 -2.48 13.54
C VAL A 28 -8.95 -2.88 12.07
N GLY A 29 -9.99 -3.65 11.73
CA GLY A 29 -10.25 -4.04 10.34
C GLY A 29 -11.54 -4.83 10.14
N TYR A 30 -11.68 -5.39 8.94
CA TYR A 30 -12.81 -6.22 8.53
C TYR A 30 -12.32 -7.43 7.75
N VAL A 31 -12.71 -8.63 8.16
CA VAL A 31 -12.34 -9.89 7.52
C VAL A 31 -13.53 -10.43 6.75
N ARG A 32 -13.34 -10.88 5.50
CA ARG A 32 -14.42 -11.57 4.76
C ARG A 32 -14.81 -12.87 5.46
N ASP A 33 -16.10 -13.16 5.50
CA ASP A 33 -16.65 -14.35 6.18
C ASP A 33 -15.98 -15.65 5.71
N GLU A 34 -15.63 -15.73 4.42
CA GLU A 34 -14.98 -16.90 3.82
C GLU A 34 -13.60 -17.21 4.40
N TYR A 35 -12.87 -16.21 4.90
CA TYR A 35 -11.55 -16.40 5.51
C TYR A 35 -11.61 -16.63 7.03
N VAL A 36 -12.77 -16.47 7.67
CA VAL A 36 -12.89 -16.65 9.12
C VAL A 36 -12.44 -18.04 9.56
N ALA A 37 -12.87 -19.10 8.88
CA ALA A 37 -12.46 -20.47 9.21
C ALA A 37 -10.94 -20.67 9.08
N TYR A 38 -10.32 -20.01 8.09
CA TYR A 38 -8.87 -20.03 7.90
C TYR A 38 -8.14 -19.34 9.06
N LEU A 39 -8.57 -18.14 9.44
CA LEU A 39 -8.01 -17.39 10.56
C LEU A 39 -8.11 -18.19 11.87
N LEU A 40 -9.27 -18.78 12.17
CA LEU A 40 -9.46 -19.59 13.38
C LEU A 40 -8.57 -20.83 13.40
N LYS A 41 -8.37 -21.48 12.25
CA LYS A 41 -7.50 -22.67 12.12
C LYS A 41 -6.02 -22.34 12.38
N SER A 42 -5.59 -21.09 12.18
CA SER A 42 -4.21 -20.68 12.48
C SER A 42 -3.86 -20.77 13.98
N GLY A 43 -4.85 -20.72 14.87
CA GLY A 43 -4.66 -20.63 16.31
C GLY A 43 -4.21 -19.26 16.83
N VAL A 44 -3.94 -18.30 15.92
CA VAL A 44 -3.63 -16.90 16.27
C VAL A 44 -4.90 -16.11 16.57
N PHE A 45 -6.00 -16.46 15.91
CA PHE A 45 -7.28 -15.77 16.02
C PHE A 45 -8.33 -16.64 16.71
N ILE A 46 -9.22 -15.98 17.44
CA ILE A 46 -10.42 -16.58 18.03
C ILE A 46 -11.65 -15.78 17.62
N LYS A 47 -12.82 -16.41 17.72
CA LYS A 47 -14.10 -15.73 17.56
C LYS A 47 -14.62 -15.35 18.94
N GLU A 48 -14.91 -14.07 19.14
CA GLU A 48 -15.56 -13.54 20.34
C GLU A 48 -16.85 -12.83 19.91
N SER A 49 -18.00 -13.35 20.35
CA SER A 49 -19.31 -12.92 19.88
C SER A 49 -19.40 -12.99 18.34
N ASP A 50 -19.66 -11.86 17.67
CA ASP A 50 -19.77 -11.75 16.21
C ASP A 50 -18.49 -11.20 15.53
N ALA A 51 -17.39 -11.10 16.27
CA ALA A 51 -16.12 -10.56 15.79
C ALA A 51 -14.98 -11.59 15.88
N ILE A 52 -13.91 -11.33 15.13
CA ILE A 52 -12.63 -12.00 15.25
C ILE A 52 -11.70 -11.14 16.09
N THR A 53 -10.89 -11.77 16.93
CA THR A 53 -9.86 -11.11 17.72
C THR A 53 -8.61 -11.98 17.79
N ILE A 54 -7.51 -11.41 18.30
CA ILE A 54 -6.29 -12.16 18.60
C ILE A 54 -6.51 -12.99 19.86
N ALA A 55 -6.02 -14.23 19.85
CA ALA A 55 -6.19 -15.17 20.95
C ALA A 55 -5.59 -14.63 22.26
N SER A 56 -6.29 -14.84 23.38
CA SER A 56 -6.02 -14.20 24.68
C SER A 56 -4.69 -14.57 25.34
N GLN A 57 -3.99 -15.59 24.83
CA GLN A 57 -2.62 -15.89 25.25
C GLN A 57 -1.59 -14.83 24.81
N TYR A 58 -1.86 -14.05 23.75
CA TYR A 58 -0.96 -13.02 23.24
C TYR A 58 -1.27 -11.66 23.88
N LYS A 59 -0.71 -11.42 25.07
CA LYS A 59 -1.09 -10.30 25.94
C LYS A 59 -0.31 -9.02 25.64
N SER A 60 0.95 -9.15 25.24
CA SER A 60 1.83 -8.03 24.91
C SER A 60 1.84 -7.72 23.41
N VAL A 61 2.22 -6.49 23.08
CA VAL A 61 2.44 -6.05 21.68
C VAL A 61 3.44 -6.98 20.99
N GLN A 62 4.53 -7.35 21.65
CA GLN A 62 5.58 -8.21 21.09
C GLN A 62 5.08 -9.64 20.82
N GLU A 63 4.24 -10.20 21.71
CA GLU A 63 3.62 -11.51 21.49
C GLU A 63 2.65 -11.47 20.29
N ARG A 64 1.85 -10.40 20.16
CA ARG A 64 0.95 -10.20 19.01
C ARG A 64 1.75 -10.08 17.70
N ASN A 65 2.80 -9.26 17.69
CA ASN A 65 3.68 -9.10 16.52
C ASN A 65 4.24 -10.46 16.07
N SER A 66 4.78 -11.24 17.02
CA SER A 66 5.37 -12.55 16.73
C SER A 66 4.34 -13.54 16.18
N ALA A 67 3.13 -13.55 16.75
CA ALA A 67 2.04 -14.41 16.30
C ALA A 67 1.55 -14.02 14.89
N LEU A 68 1.39 -12.73 14.63
CA LEU A 68 0.95 -12.20 13.34
C LEU A 68 2.00 -12.37 12.24
N GLU A 69 3.29 -12.30 12.58
CA GLU A 69 4.38 -12.62 11.64
C GLU A 69 4.34 -14.10 11.22
N LEU A 70 4.15 -15.01 12.19
CA LEU A 70 3.99 -16.45 11.90
C LEU A 70 2.74 -16.71 11.06
N PHE A 71 1.64 -16.01 11.35
CA PHE A 71 0.42 -16.08 10.55
C PHE A 71 0.65 -15.61 9.12
N ALA A 72 1.35 -14.49 8.89
CA ALA A 72 1.64 -14.00 7.54
C ALA A 72 2.50 -14.99 6.74
N LYS A 73 3.53 -15.57 7.37
CA LYS A 73 4.34 -16.65 6.77
C LYS A 73 3.51 -17.90 6.48
N GLN A 74 2.53 -18.22 7.32
CA GLN A 74 1.60 -19.31 7.07
C GLN A 74 0.66 -18.99 5.90
N ALA A 75 0.07 -17.80 5.84
CA ALA A 75 -0.80 -17.35 4.76
C ALA A 75 -0.10 -17.42 3.39
N PHE A 76 1.18 -17.06 3.35
CA PHE A 76 2.00 -17.22 2.15
C PHE A 76 2.21 -18.70 1.78
N ARG A 77 2.61 -19.55 2.73
CA ARG A 77 2.81 -21.00 2.50
C ARG A 77 1.54 -21.72 2.07
N ASP A 78 0.40 -21.31 2.60
CA ASP A 78 -0.91 -21.88 2.31
C ASP A 78 -1.51 -21.34 0.99
N GLY A 79 -0.82 -20.39 0.33
CA GLY A 79 -1.27 -19.79 -0.94
C GLY A 79 -2.43 -18.81 -0.79
N ILE A 80 -2.69 -18.32 0.42
CA ILE A 80 -3.69 -17.26 0.66
C ILE A 80 -3.15 -15.90 0.20
N THR A 81 -1.87 -15.62 0.46
CA THR A 81 -1.18 -14.46 -0.11
C THR A 81 -0.17 -14.92 -1.15
N ASN A 82 0.02 -14.11 -2.20
CA ASN A 82 0.96 -14.43 -3.28
C ASN A 82 2.43 -14.18 -2.91
N ILE A 83 2.68 -13.47 -1.81
CA ILE A 83 4.02 -13.05 -1.37
C ILE A 83 4.02 -12.84 0.15
N TYR A 84 5.19 -13.03 0.76
CA TYR A 84 5.51 -12.51 2.09
C TYR A 84 6.45 -11.33 1.90
N MET A 85 6.02 -10.12 2.31
CA MET A 85 6.74 -8.88 1.97
C MET A 85 7.93 -8.61 2.89
N ASN A 86 7.89 -9.15 4.12
CA ASN A 86 8.81 -8.78 5.19
C ASN A 86 8.80 -7.28 5.50
N GLU A 87 7.62 -6.67 5.43
CA GLU A 87 7.39 -5.24 5.64
C GLU A 87 6.37 -5.06 6.77
N PRO A 88 6.78 -4.57 7.95
CA PRO A 88 5.86 -4.38 9.06
C PRO A 88 4.92 -3.21 8.79
N TYR A 89 3.62 -3.44 8.86
CA TYR A 89 2.58 -2.42 8.81
C TYR A 89 1.92 -2.26 10.18
N PRO A 90 1.53 -1.03 10.56
CA PRO A 90 0.88 -0.79 11.84
C PRO A 90 -0.57 -1.26 11.82
N VAL A 91 -1.01 -1.92 12.90
CA VAL A 91 -2.42 -2.23 13.14
C VAL A 91 -3.02 -1.12 13.98
N LEU A 92 -3.89 -0.31 13.36
CA LEU A 92 -4.43 0.94 13.92
C LEU A 92 -5.94 0.86 14.13
N THR A 93 -6.45 1.57 15.13
CA THR A 93 -7.90 1.79 15.27
C THR A 93 -8.37 2.95 14.39
N ASN A 94 -7.50 3.95 14.20
CA ASN A 94 -7.66 5.05 13.27
C ASN A 94 -6.30 5.67 12.93
N ILE A 95 -6.25 6.57 11.95
CA ILE A 95 -4.99 7.15 11.45
C ILE A 95 -4.20 7.97 12.48
N ASN A 96 -4.81 8.37 13.60
CA ASN A 96 -4.17 9.15 14.66
C ASN A 96 -3.86 8.31 15.92
N SER A 97 -4.16 7.00 15.92
CA SER A 97 -3.87 6.13 17.07
C SER A 97 -2.44 5.59 17.02
N ASP A 98 -1.87 5.31 18.19
CA ASP A 98 -0.69 4.46 18.28
C ASP A 98 -1.00 3.02 17.81
N PRO A 99 -0.03 2.32 17.19
CA PRO A 99 -0.24 0.93 16.78
C PRO A 99 -0.46 -0.02 17.96
N LEU A 100 -1.49 -0.85 17.88
CA LEU A 100 -1.77 -1.90 18.87
C LEU A 100 -0.82 -3.10 18.70
N CYS A 101 -0.35 -3.32 17.48
CA CYS A 101 0.66 -4.29 17.07
C CYS A 101 1.09 -4.03 15.62
N LEU A 102 2.01 -4.85 15.12
CA LEU A 102 2.49 -4.85 13.75
C LEU A 102 2.14 -6.16 13.08
N VAL A 103 1.96 -6.12 11.77
CA VAL A 103 1.73 -7.29 10.92
C VAL A 103 2.45 -7.12 9.60
N ASP A 104 2.80 -8.22 8.93
CA ASP A 104 3.35 -8.12 7.57
C ASP A 104 2.32 -7.51 6.59
N ARG A 105 2.78 -6.59 5.74
CA ARG A 105 1.98 -5.94 4.70
C ARG A 105 1.18 -6.92 3.84
N SER A 106 1.71 -8.11 3.58
CA SER A 106 1.06 -9.10 2.71
C SER A 106 -0.35 -9.50 3.15
N VAL A 107 -0.64 -9.47 4.46
CA VAL A 107 -1.95 -9.83 5.00
C VAL A 107 -2.81 -8.62 5.38
N SER A 108 -2.38 -7.38 5.10
CA SER A 108 -3.16 -6.19 5.45
C SER A 108 -4.55 -6.18 4.80
N THR A 109 -4.62 -6.63 3.54
CA THR A 109 -5.88 -6.78 2.79
C THR A 109 -6.76 -7.89 3.36
N LEU A 110 -6.16 -9.03 3.72
CA LEU A 110 -6.88 -10.17 4.30
C LEU A 110 -7.54 -9.79 5.64
N LEU A 111 -6.87 -8.96 6.42
CA LEU A 111 -7.33 -8.47 7.72
C LEU A 111 -8.13 -7.15 7.65
N GLY A 112 -8.26 -6.56 6.45
CA GLY A 112 -8.99 -5.32 6.19
C GLY A 112 -8.44 -4.11 6.95
N LEU A 113 -7.12 -4.02 7.09
CA LEU A 113 -6.43 -3.00 7.89
C LEU A 113 -6.23 -1.70 7.11
N ILE A 114 -6.06 -0.60 7.85
CA ILE A 114 -5.58 0.66 7.26
C ILE A 114 -4.16 0.46 6.72
N SER A 115 -3.93 0.85 5.47
CA SER A 115 -2.64 0.73 4.79
C SER A 115 -2.16 2.08 4.27
N PHE A 116 -0.84 2.27 4.24
CA PHE A 116 -0.21 3.51 3.84
C PHE A 116 0.71 3.30 2.64
N GLY A 117 0.85 4.33 1.81
CA GLY A 117 1.79 4.37 0.69
C GLY A 117 2.23 5.80 0.38
N GLN A 118 3.26 5.93 -0.46
CA GLN A 118 3.80 7.23 -0.90
C GLN A 118 4.02 7.20 -2.40
N HIS A 119 3.56 8.24 -3.08
CA HIS A 119 3.59 8.34 -4.53
C HIS A 119 4.21 9.68 -4.94
N LEU A 120 5.15 9.65 -5.88
CA LEU A 120 5.85 10.84 -6.39
C LEU A 120 5.44 11.19 -7.81
N ASN A 121 4.94 12.40 -8.00
CA ASN A 121 4.80 13.03 -9.31
C ASN A 121 6.12 13.71 -9.71
N GLY A 122 6.96 13.01 -10.48
CA GLY A 122 8.18 13.58 -11.06
C GLY A 122 7.89 14.23 -12.40
N TYR A 123 8.05 15.55 -12.52
CA TYR A 123 7.74 16.29 -13.75
C TYR A 123 8.86 17.24 -14.17
N ILE A 124 8.90 17.61 -15.44
CA ILE A 124 9.80 18.60 -16.02
C ILE A 124 8.96 19.73 -16.61
N LYS A 125 9.33 20.99 -16.32
CA LYS A 125 8.77 22.16 -17.00
C LYS A 125 9.65 22.56 -18.18
N SER A 126 9.01 22.81 -19.32
CA SER A 126 9.64 23.28 -20.55
C SER A 126 8.81 24.41 -21.15
N ASP A 127 9.35 25.07 -22.18
CA ASP A 127 8.63 26.13 -22.89
C ASP A 127 7.38 25.59 -23.61
N ASP A 128 7.38 24.30 -23.95
CA ASP A 128 6.28 23.59 -24.61
C ASP A 128 5.21 23.06 -23.62
N GLY A 129 5.43 23.19 -22.31
CA GLY A 129 4.51 22.73 -21.26
C GLY A 129 5.15 21.80 -20.23
N VAL A 130 4.29 21.10 -19.49
CA VAL A 130 4.68 20.17 -18.42
C VAL A 130 4.71 18.75 -18.96
N LYS A 131 5.84 18.07 -18.80
CA LYS A 131 5.96 16.62 -19.04
C LYS A 131 6.13 15.88 -17.73
N MET A 132 5.59 14.69 -17.61
CA MET A 132 5.65 13.85 -16.42
C MET A 132 6.31 12.52 -16.73
N TRP A 133 7.21 12.09 -15.85
CA TRP A 133 7.79 10.75 -15.90
C TRP A 133 6.79 9.73 -15.35
N ILE A 134 6.53 8.69 -16.16
CA ILE A 134 5.63 7.59 -15.87
C ILE A 134 6.43 6.30 -15.92
N GLY A 135 6.41 5.52 -14.85
CA GLY A 135 7.00 4.19 -14.80
C GLY A 135 6.05 3.15 -15.41
N ARG A 136 6.58 2.05 -15.92
CA ARG A 136 5.83 0.81 -16.17
C ARG A 136 6.30 -0.23 -15.18
N ARG A 137 5.39 -0.74 -14.37
CA ARG A 137 5.67 -1.81 -13.40
C ARG A 137 6.26 -3.01 -14.11
N SER A 138 7.30 -3.61 -13.54
CA SER A 138 7.93 -4.82 -14.04
C SER A 138 6.91 -5.93 -14.29
N PHE A 139 7.10 -6.68 -15.38
CA PHE A 139 6.21 -7.79 -15.73
C PHE A 139 6.29 -8.96 -14.75
N THR A 140 7.33 -9.00 -13.89
CA THR A 140 7.52 -10.05 -12.88
C THR A 140 6.90 -9.70 -11.52
N ARG A 141 6.35 -8.49 -11.37
CA ARG A 141 5.70 -8.06 -10.11
C ARG A 141 4.38 -8.79 -9.91
N GLY A 142 4.09 -9.18 -8.67
CA GLY A 142 2.87 -9.93 -8.36
C GLY A 142 1.57 -9.12 -8.51
N TYR A 143 1.61 -7.82 -8.18
CA TYR A 143 0.46 -6.92 -8.27
C TYR A 143 0.63 -5.94 -9.42
N GLU A 144 -0.39 -5.87 -10.27
CA GLU A 144 -0.52 -4.89 -11.35
C GLU A 144 0.68 -4.85 -12.32
N ALA A 145 1.23 -6.03 -12.62
CA ALA A 145 2.33 -6.22 -13.56
C ALA A 145 2.09 -5.53 -14.91
N GLY A 146 3.09 -4.82 -15.42
CA GLY A 146 3.04 -4.16 -16.73
C GLY A 146 2.14 -2.92 -16.82
N LYS A 147 1.44 -2.52 -15.75
CA LYS A 147 0.65 -1.28 -15.73
C LYS A 147 1.54 -0.06 -15.60
N LEU A 148 1.02 1.09 -16.04
CA LEU A 148 1.66 2.39 -15.82
C LEU A 148 1.51 2.81 -14.35
N ASP A 149 2.52 3.50 -13.84
CA ASP A 149 2.61 3.97 -12.47
C ASP A 149 3.36 5.31 -12.40
N HIS A 150 3.43 5.88 -11.21
CA HIS A 150 4.24 7.06 -10.92
C HIS A 150 5.73 6.76 -11.14
N ILE A 151 6.57 7.80 -11.11
CA ILE A 151 8.03 7.60 -11.24
C ILE A 151 8.61 6.81 -10.06
N ALA A 152 8.02 6.98 -8.87
CA ALA A 152 8.28 6.20 -7.68
C ALA A 152 6.97 6.06 -6.86
N ALA A 153 6.61 4.85 -6.47
CA ALA A 153 5.40 4.53 -5.70
C ALA A 153 5.57 3.28 -4.83
N GLY A 154 5.66 3.48 -3.51
CA GLY A 154 5.92 2.43 -2.55
C GLY A 154 4.89 2.34 -1.43
N GLY A 155 4.92 1.21 -0.71
CA GLY A 155 4.27 1.11 0.59
C GLY A 155 4.96 2.00 1.61
N LEU A 156 4.29 2.29 2.73
CA LEU A 156 4.91 2.98 3.88
C LEU A 156 4.93 2.03 5.08
N PRO A 157 6.04 1.30 5.30
CA PRO A 157 6.21 0.46 6.48
C PRO A 157 6.22 1.26 7.78
N TYR A 158 5.96 0.57 8.89
CA TYR A 158 6.16 1.09 10.23
C TYR A 158 7.65 1.24 10.55
N GLY A 159 8.00 2.29 11.30
CA GLY A 159 9.36 2.50 11.81
C GLY A 159 10.30 3.24 10.86
N ILE A 160 9.84 3.61 9.67
CA ILE A 160 10.55 4.50 8.73
C ILE A 160 9.80 5.83 8.61
N SER A 161 10.52 6.96 8.59
CA SER A 161 9.86 8.25 8.38
C SER A 161 9.37 8.40 6.93
N LEU A 162 8.37 9.25 6.72
CA LEU A 162 7.88 9.60 5.38
C LEU A 162 9.01 10.06 4.44
N ARG A 163 9.98 10.82 4.96
CA ARG A 163 11.10 11.31 4.15
C ARG A 163 12.04 10.16 3.77
N GLU A 164 12.44 9.35 4.74
CA GLU A 164 13.37 8.23 4.50
C GLU A 164 12.78 7.20 3.54
N ASN A 165 11.50 6.87 3.70
CA ASN A 165 10.83 5.92 2.83
C ASN A 165 10.68 6.48 1.41
N LEU A 166 10.24 7.73 1.24
CA LEU A 166 10.20 8.36 -0.09
C LEU A 166 11.58 8.36 -0.76
N GLN A 167 12.64 8.68 -0.03
CA GLN A 167 14.02 8.66 -0.56
C GLN A 167 14.46 7.25 -0.98
N LYS A 168 14.14 6.23 -0.17
CA LYS A 168 14.39 4.82 -0.48
C LYS A 168 13.71 4.43 -1.80
N GLU A 169 12.39 4.63 -1.90
CA GLU A 169 11.60 4.26 -3.08
C GLU A 169 12.08 5.03 -4.34
N CYS A 170 12.41 6.32 -4.20
CA CYS A 170 12.92 7.12 -5.33
C CYS A 170 14.28 6.61 -5.83
N TYR A 171 15.15 6.14 -4.94
CA TYR A 171 16.41 5.53 -5.33
C TYR A 171 16.20 4.17 -5.98
N GLU A 172 15.42 3.31 -5.33
CA GLU A 172 15.15 1.94 -5.77
C GLU A 172 14.48 1.91 -7.15
N GLU A 173 13.38 2.63 -7.30
CA GLU A 173 12.57 2.58 -8.52
C GLU A 173 13.11 3.49 -9.62
N ALA A 174 13.63 4.68 -9.30
CA ALA A 174 14.01 5.68 -10.30
C ALA A 174 15.50 6.07 -10.31
N GLY A 175 16.33 5.49 -9.43
CA GLY A 175 17.76 5.82 -9.36
C GLY A 175 18.02 7.26 -8.91
N MET A 176 17.04 7.88 -8.25
CA MET A 176 17.10 9.27 -7.82
C MET A 176 18.00 9.41 -6.59
N SER A 177 18.87 10.43 -6.58
CA SER A 177 19.72 10.67 -5.42
C SER A 177 18.92 11.18 -4.21
N GLN A 178 19.50 11.05 -3.02
CA GLN A 178 18.89 11.55 -1.80
C GLN A 178 18.75 13.08 -1.84
N GLU A 179 19.72 13.80 -2.41
CA GLU A 179 19.69 15.26 -2.54
C GLU A 179 18.55 15.73 -3.44
N LEU A 180 18.27 15.00 -4.52
CA LEU A 180 17.18 15.33 -5.43
C LEU A 180 15.82 14.98 -4.82
N SER A 181 15.64 13.75 -4.34
CA SER A 181 14.38 13.31 -3.71
C SER A 181 14.02 14.10 -2.45
N SER A 182 14.99 14.67 -1.74
CA SER A 182 14.75 15.56 -0.58
C SER A 182 14.02 16.87 -0.93
N GLN A 183 13.99 17.25 -2.21
CA GLN A 183 13.30 18.45 -2.67
C GLN A 183 11.81 18.22 -2.95
N ALA A 184 11.35 16.96 -2.88
CA ALA A 184 9.95 16.63 -3.09
C ALA A 184 9.06 17.29 -2.03
N ILE A 185 7.94 17.85 -2.49
CA ILE A 185 6.99 18.58 -1.65
C ILE A 185 5.75 17.73 -1.46
N CYS A 186 5.32 17.53 -0.21
CA CYS A 186 4.06 16.86 0.09
C CYS A 186 2.89 17.75 -0.37
N THR A 187 2.05 17.23 -1.27
CA THR A 187 0.92 17.97 -1.86
C THR A 187 -0.42 17.56 -1.29
N GLY A 188 -0.49 16.44 -0.56
CA GLY A 188 -1.70 16.02 0.14
C GLY A 188 -1.74 14.52 0.39
N VAL A 189 -2.93 14.05 0.75
CA VAL A 189 -3.21 12.64 0.96
C VAL A 189 -4.47 12.27 0.18
N VAL A 190 -4.40 11.19 -0.59
CA VAL A 190 -5.56 10.56 -1.21
C VAL A 190 -5.95 9.36 -0.36
N SER A 191 -7.21 9.29 0.07
CA SER A 191 -7.75 8.13 0.78
C SER A 191 -8.93 7.52 0.02
N TYR A 192 -9.02 6.19 0.08
CA TYR A 192 -10.12 5.44 -0.52
C TYR A 192 -10.32 4.10 0.19
N ARG A 193 -11.50 3.50 0.01
CA ARG A 193 -11.82 2.18 0.53
C ARG A 193 -12.23 1.25 -0.60
N HIS A 194 -11.39 0.27 -0.90
CA HIS A 194 -11.56 -0.59 -2.07
C HIS A 194 -11.73 -2.06 -1.69
N GLU A 195 -12.60 -2.76 -2.42
CA GLU A 195 -12.70 -4.22 -2.40
C GLU A 195 -11.64 -4.85 -3.31
N TYR A 196 -10.63 -5.44 -2.69
CA TYR A 196 -9.66 -6.31 -3.36
C TYR A 196 -10.10 -7.77 -3.28
N THR A 197 -9.41 -8.64 -4.02
CA THR A 197 -9.66 -10.09 -4.06
C THR A 197 -9.65 -10.73 -2.66
N LEU A 198 -8.69 -10.37 -1.80
CA LEU A 198 -8.57 -10.96 -0.46
C LEU A 198 -9.48 -10.32 0.59
N GLY A 199 -9.97 -9.10 0.35
CA GLY A 199 -10.63 -8.32 1.39
C GLY A 199 -10.85 -6.86 0.99
N GLY A 200 -11.58 -6.13 1.81
CA GLY A 200 -11.78 -4.70 1.64
C GLY A 200 -10.93 -3.95 2.65
N LYS A 201 -10.18 -2.93 2.22
CA LYS A 201 -9.36 -2.12 3.13
C LYS A 201 -9.41 -0.63 2.81
N GLU A 202 -8.92 0.16 3.75
CA GLU A 202 -8.70 1.59 3.59
C GLU A 202 -7.23 1.83 3.25
N ASP A 203 -7.00 2.59 2.18
CA ASP A 203 -5.67 2.99 1.72
C ASP A 203 -5.51 4.50 1.84
N LEU A 204 -4.38 4.92 2.39
CA LEU A 204 -3.95 6.32 2.45
C LEU A 204 -2.64 6.50 1.71
N ILE A 205 -2.67 7.32 0.67
CA ILE A 205 -1.53 7.59 -0.19
C ILE A 205 -1.07 9.03 0.02
N TYR A 206 0.13 9.20 0.57
CA TYR A 206 0.79 10.50 0.62
C TYR A 206 1.33 10.85 -0.76
N CYS A 207 0.89 11.99 -1.29
CA CYS A 207 1.26 12.46 -2.62
C CYS A 207 2.36 13.51 -2.52
N TYR A 208 3.34 13.39 -3.41
CA TYR A 208 4.47 14.31 -3.50
C TYR A 208 4.64 14.80 -4.93
N ASP A 209 5.13 16.03 -5.07
CA ASP A 209 5.50 16.62 -6.35
C ASP A 209 6.99 16.96 -6.32
N LEU A 210 7.69 16.71 -7.43
CA LEU A 210 9.08 17.10 -7.62
C LEU A 210 9.31 17.55 -9.07
N GLU A 211 9.74 18.81 -9.21
CA GLU A 211 10.29 19.31 -10.47
C GLU A 211 11.71 18.75 -10.67
N LEU A 212 11.89 17.96 -11.71
CA LEU A 212 13.13 17.27 -12.02
C LEU A 212 14.01 18.11 -12.96
N PRO A 213 15.35 17.99 -12.85
CA PRO A 213 16.26 18.55 -13.84
C PRO A 213 15.95 18.06 -15.26
N LYS A 214 16.14 18.91 -16.26
CA LYS A 214 15.85 18.57 -17.67
C LYS A 214 16.70 17.41 -18.20
N ASP A 215 17.87 17.20 -17.60
CA ASP A 215 18.82 16.12 -17.92
C ASP A 215 18.65 14.88 -17.03
N PHE A 216 17.71 14.89 -16.09
CA PHE A 216 17.41 13.71 -15.28
C PHE A 216 16.77 12.61 -16.14
N THR A 217 17.36 11.42 -16.08
CA THR A 217 16.82 10.21 -16.70
C THR A 217 16.67 9.14 -15.62
N PRO A 218 15.44 8.69 -15.31
CA PRO A 218 15.23 7.67 -14.29
C PRO A 218 15.82 6.33 -14.72
N ARG A 219 16.29 5.56 -13.74
CA ARG A 219 16.81 4.21 -13.93
C ARG A 219 16.44 3.34 -12.74
N CYS A 220 15.71 2.26 -13.00
CA CYS A 220 15.41 1.26 -11.98
C CYS A 220 16.69 0.60 -11.47
N THR A 221 16.80 0.43 -10.14
CA THR A 221 17.99 -0.14 -9.49
C THR A 221 17.73 -1.48 -8.83
N ASP A 222 16.47 -1.87 -8.64
CA ASP A 222 16.07 -3.09 -7.93
C ASP A 222 15.15 -4.03 -8.74
N GLY A 223 14.73 -3.61 -9.94
CA GLY A 223 13.87 -4.37 -10.84
C GLY A 223 12.36 -4.23 -10.60
N GLU A 224 11.90 -3.23 -9.83
CA GLU A 224 10.47 -2.90 -9.69
C GLU A 224 9.84 -2.34 -10.98
N VAL A 225 10.62 -1.64 -11.80
CA VAL A 225 10.16 -0.90 -12.98
C VAL A 225 10.83 -1.44 -14.25
N GLU A 226 10.01 -1.72 -15.28
CA GLU A 226 10.46 -2.21 -16.58
C GLU A 226 11.00 -1.09 -17.46
N GLU A 227 10.23 0.00 -17.59
CA GLU A 227 10.47 1.08 -18.53
C GLU A 227 9.95 2.41 -17.97
N PHE A 228 10.51 3.52 -18.48
CA PHE A 228 10.07 4.87 -18.17
C PHE A 228 9.66 5.62 -19.42
N TYR A 229 8.62 6.43 -19.31
CA TYR A 229 8.14 7.31 -20.36
C TYR A 229 8.09 8.74 -19.85
N LEU A 230 8.57 9.69 -20.66
CA LEU A 230 8.34 11.11 -20.43
C LEU A 230 7.17 11.54 -21.32
N MET A 231 6.00 11.74 -20.73
CA MET A 231 4.75 12.02 -21.44
C MET A 231 4.29 13.45 -21.20
N ASP A 232 3.54 14.04 -22.13
CA ASP A 232 2.85 15.30 -21.88
C ASP A 232 1.79 15.09 -20.80
N ILE A 233 1.64 16.03 -19.86
CA ILE A 233 0.71 15.85 -18.72
C ILE A 233 -0.75 15.68 -19.19
N GLU A 234 -1.10 16.29 -20.31
CA GLU A 234 -2.39 16.14 -20.97
C GLU A 234 -2.61 14.73 -21.52
N GLU A 235 -1.55 14.07 -22.02
CA GLU A 235 -1.59 12.67 -22.45
C GLU A 235 -1.79 11.74 -21.25
N VAL A 236 -1.06 11.97 -20.14
CA VAL A 236 -1.24 11.23 -18.89
C VAL A 236 -2.70 11.34 -18.40
N ALA A 237 -3.23 12.57 -18.37
CA ALA A 237 -4.62 12.81 -18.00
C ALA A 237 -5.59 12.09 -18.95
N HIS A 238 -5.33 12.11 -20.26
CA HIS A 238 -6.15 11.40 -21.23
C HIS A 238 -6.15 9.88 -21.00
N ILE A 239 -4.98 9.27 -20.78
CA ILE A 239 -4.84 7.84 -20.46
C ILE A 239 -5.66 7.47 -19.23
N VAL A 240 -5.59 8.26 -18.15
CA VAL A 240 -6.37 8.03 -16.92
C VAL A 240 -7.87 8.23 -17.14
N LYS A 241 -8.29 9.04 -18.12
CA LYS A 241 -9.70 9.25 -18.44
C LYS A 241 -10.29 8.04 -19.17
N THR A 242 -9.53 7.41 -20.06
CA THR A 242 -10.00 6.37 -20.98
C THR A 242 -10.12 5.01 -20.33
#